data_AF-G8T7N2-F1
#
_entry.id   AF-G8T7N2-F1
#
_cell.length_a   1.000
_cell.length_b   1.000
_cell.length_c   1.000
_cell.angle_alpha   90.00
_cell.angle_beta   90.00
_cell.angle_gamma   90.00
#
_symmetry.space_group_name_H-M   'P 1'
#
loop_
_entity.id
_entity.type
_entity.pdbx_description
1 polymer ?
#
loop_
_entity_poly.entity_id
_entity_poly.type
_entity_poly.pdbx_seq_one_letter_code
_entity_poly.pdbx_strand_id
1 'polypeptide(L)'
;MLFNYRFAGNSTVTSTMHKTGLSFAPDTLRESAWFVGKLHKKLAFREAISALHDVVISDLRFKPKDKMAYKEWVAQNEALFLAEFMAGYDADAANSRIEQLKTELADVRTKKDALMAPFLKARQHYFNYLYEKNKEAWIVLDPVITIHPDELFFECFSQDESTYGKLGCNYNVFKEIDDYKCGTTNVDYSAALYEEFQKVRDYKETELKVDPSGFAVQTTQEELYKEVKIDLPDSWVRGFLQVSSAMTLPTIQFDLHPMDIYNICLLLRRFKEKRGPRSLRYVLEPGHPVKVILEPWGKEIICARSIYPGPTKQEVRTWGRRRLLILERLIPVAKKFTVHLLGTGLPSFYIADLGDMNFTLGLSGWTANDWSHAGNFDLLAPRLEVDNEIKAKVFAALQQDWLGTAQHFAQKLNVDTAQVSGALSAYTQAGRVIYDLNTNVYRLRELSREPLPFDKLRFDNPREEMAAELLKGEIKFTSAQQADGSMQLTGTVKGGGRKMYNTQLLIDSDEKIKSAGCDCSFYKENKLYKGPCEHMLALRQSFNKTRVSQGFR
;
A
#
# COMPACT_ATOMS: atom_id res chain seq x y z
N MET A 1 -11.92 -17.92 -4.97
CA MET A 1 -13.38 -17.74 -5.11
C MET A 1 -13.59 -17.27 -6.54
N LEU A 2 -14.41 -17.95 -7.35
CA LEU A 2 -14.63 -17.59 -8.76
C LEU A 2 -15.68 -16.48 -8.81
N PHE A 3 -15.24 -15.24 -8.71
CA PHE A 3 -16.12 -14.11 -8.99
C PHE A 3 -16.33 -14.01 -10.51
N ASN A 4 -17.38 -13.34 -10.99
CA ASN A 4 -17.64 -13.07 -12.42
C ASN A 4 -17.68 -11.54 -12.69
N TYR A 5 -17.15 -11.05 -13.82
CA TYR A 5 -17.21 -9.62 -14.22
C TYR A 5 -17.65 -9.48 -15.67
N ARG A 6 -18.17 -8.29 -15.98
CA ARG A 6 -18.57 -7.86 -17.31
C ARG A 6 -18.17 -6.40 -17.49
N PHE A 7 -17.05 -6.17 -18.17
CA PHE A 7 -16.75 -4.85 -18.71
C PHE A 7 -17.58 -4.65 -19.97
N ALA A 8 -18.00 -3.42 -20.17
CA ALA A 8 -18.75 -3.08 -21.37
C ALA A 8 -17.81 -2.24 -22.26
N GLY A 9 -17.01 -2.94 -23.07
CA GLY A 9 -16.05 -2.33 -24.00
C GLY A 9 -14.68 -1.99 -23.40
N ASN A 10 -13.84 -1.36 -24.23
CA ASN A 10 -12.47 -0.95 -23.89
C ASN A 10 -12.44 0.55 -23.52
N SER A 11 -11.50 0.96 -22.66
CA SER A 11 -11.19 2.38 -22.50
C SER A 11 -10.75 2.95 -23.85
N THR A 12 -11.43 3.99 -24.33
CA THR A 12 -11.17 4.58 -25.65
C THR A 12 -10.72 6.02 -25.51
N VAL A 13 -9.81 6.42 -26.38
CA VAL A 13 -9.38 7.80 -26.48
C VAL A 13 -9.64 8.28 -27.90
N THR A 14 -10.33 9.40 -28.03
CA THR A 14 -10.52 10.09 -29.31
C THR A 14 -9.72 11.37 -29.31
N SER A 15 -8.71 11.46 -30.17
CA SER A 15 -7.85 12.65 -30.27
C SER A 15 -7.95 13.28 -31.66
N THR A 16 -8.32 14.56 -31.70
CA THR A 16 -8.31 15.42 -32.90
C THR A 16 -7.31 16.57 -32.70
N MET A 17 -7.17 17.44 -33.71
CA MET A 17 -6.33 18.65 -33.59
C MET A 17 -6.78 19.57 -32.45
N HIS A 18 -8.08 19.60 -32.13
CA HIS A 18 -8.69 20.56 -31.20
C HIS A 18 -9.27 19.93 -29.91
N LYS A 19 -9.65 18.64 -29.92
CA LYS A 19 -10.28 17.94 -28.78
C LYS A 19 -9.62 16.60 -28.50
N THR A 20 -9.45 16.26 -27.22
CA THR A 20 -9.11 14.93 -26.72
C THR A 20 -10.24 14.44 -25.79
N GLY A 21 -10.94 13.37 -26.14
CA GLY A 21 -11.91 12.69 -25.27
C GLY A 21 -11.29 11.42 -24.70
N LEU A 22 -11.22 11.31 -23.37
CA LEU A 22 -10.78 10.12 -22.65
C LEU A 22 -12.02 9.43 -22.07
N SER A 23 -12.32 8.22 -22.52
CA SER A 23 -13.44 7.42 -22.01
C SER A 23 -12.91 6.17 -21.33
N PHE A 24 -13.29 5.98 -20.06
CA PHE A 24 -12.97 4.79 -19.29
C PHE A 24 -14.15 3.83 -19.30
N ALA A 25 -13.90 2.55 -19.59
CA ALA A 25 -14.91 1.49 -19.56
C ALA A 25 -14.92 0.80 -18.17
N PRO A 26 -16.00 0.95 -17.38
CA PRO A 26 -16.15 0.38 -16.06
C PRO A 26 -16.85 -0.99 -16.09
N ASP A 27 -16.89 -1.62 -14.91
CA ASP A 27 -17.54 -2.92 -14.70
C ASP A 27 -19.06 -2.76 -14.48
N THR A 28 -19.85 -3.47 -15.29
CA THR A 28 -21.33 -3.39 -15.32
C THR A 28 -22.04 -4.09 -14.16
N LEU A 29 -21.32 -4.82 -13.31
CA LEU A 29 -21.90 -5.48 -12.14
C LEU A 29 -21.95 -4.60 -10.88
N ARG A 30 -21.34 -3.41 -10.92
CA ARG A 30 -21.41 -2.39 -9.85
C ARG A 30 -22.63 -1.50 -10.01
N GLU A 31 -23.00 -0.76 -8.96
CA GLU A 31 -23.85 0.42 -9.20
C GLU A 31 -23.09 1.34 -10.15
N SER A 32 -23.76 1.73 -11.23
CA SER A 32 -23.22 2.52 -12.31
C SER A 32 -22.59 3.82 -11.81
N ALA A 33 -21.29 3.83 -11.50
CA ALA A 33 -20.55 5.04 -11.18
C ALA A 33 -20.15 5.70 -12.49
N TRP A 34 -20.40 6.99 -12.62
CA TRP A 34 -20.12 7.70 -13.86
C TRP A 34 -19.85 9.16 -13.62
N PHE A 35 -19.03 9.73 -14.49
CA PHE A 35 -18.56 11.10 -14.40
C PHE A 35 -18.24 11.60 -15.79
N VAL A 36 -18.69 12.80 -16.13
CA VAL A 36 -18.29 13.51 -17.35
C VAL A 36 -17.90 14.91 -16.95
N GLY A 37 -16.69 15.32 -17.32
CA GLY A 37 -16.25 16.69 -17.09
C GLY A 37 -15.10 17.08 -18.00
N LYS A 38 -15.07 18.35 -18.43
CA LYS A 38 -13.94 18.88 -19.19
C LYS A 38 -12.84 19.33 -18.24
N LEU A 39 -11.63 18.86 -18.49
CA LEU A 39 -10.47 19.18 -17.68
C LEU A 39 -10.08 20.66 -17.86
N HIS A 40 -10.12 21.41 -16.74
CA HIS A 40 -9.69 22.80 -16.68
C HIS A 40 -8.21 22.91 -16.26
N LYS A 41 -7.79 22.21 -15.18
CA LYS A 41 -6.40 22.24 -14.68
C LYS A 41 -5.50 21.19 -15.38
N LYS A 42 -5.29 21.37 -16.68
CA LYS A 42 -4.74 20.34 -17.59
C LYS A 42 -3.30 19.92 -17.30
N LEU A 43 -2.36 20.86 -17.19
CA LEU A 43 -0.93 20.52 -16.99
C LEU A 43 -0.67 19.84 -15.65
N ALA A 44 -1.24 20.37 -14.57
CA ALA A 44 -1.07 19.78 -13.25
C ALA A 44 -1.69 18.38 -13.18
N PHE A 45 -2.86 18.17 -13.80
CA PHE A 45 -3.47 16.84 -13.91
C PHE A 45 -2.58 15.88 -14.70
N ARG A 46 -2.00 16.32 -15.83
CA ARG A 46 -1.08 15.50 -16.62
C ARG A 46 0.09 15.01 -15.78
N GLU A 47 0.78 15.90 -15.06
CA GLU A 47 1.93 15.48 -14.24
C GLU A 47 1.50 14.55 -13.10
N ALA A 48 0.34 14.83 -12.47
CA ALA A 48 -0.18 14.02 -11.39
C ALA A 48 -0.58 12.60 -11.81
N ILE A 49 -1.35 12.47 -12.90
CA ILE A 49 -1.76 11.15 -13.41
C ILE A 49 -0.57 10.37 -13.97
N SER A 50 0.46 11.08 -14.46
CA SER A 50 1.69 10.43 -14.91
C SER A 50 2.57 9.96 -13.74
N ALA A 51 2.62 10.69 -12.63
CA ALA A 51 3.25 10.18 -11.42
C ALA A 51 2.53 8.94 -10.88
N LEU A 52 1.20 8.87 -11.04
CA LEU A 52 0.43 7.67 -10.72
C LEU A 52 0.82 6.48 -11.61
N HIS A 53 1.05 6.71 -12.91
CA HIS A 53 1.59 5.70 -13.81
C HIS A 53 2.94 5.16 -13.33
N ASP A 54 3.86 6.05 -12.93
CA ASP A 54 5.19 5.67 -12.42
C ASP A 54 5.09 4.78 -11.16
N VAL A 55 4.01 4.88 -10.37
CA VAL A 55 3.69 3.95 -9.29
C VAL A 55 3.31 2.58 -9.87
N VAL A 56 2.33 2.53 -10.78
CA VAL A 56 1.78 1.28 -11.37
C VAL A 56 2.88 0.42 -11.99
N ILE A 57 3.80 1.03 -12.75
CA ILE A 57 4.88 0.28 -13.42
C ILE A 57 6.08 0.00 -12.51
N SER A 58 6.09 0.53 -11.29
CA SER A 58 7.22 0.37 -10.37
C SER A 58 7.35 -1.09 -9.92
N ASP A 59 8.55 -1.65 -10.04
CA ASP A 59 8.90 -2.95 -9.47
C ASP A 59 10.37 -2.93 -9.06
N LEU A 60 10.64 -2.90 -7.75
CA LEU A 60 11.99 -2.94 -7.19
C LEU A 60 12.40 -4.34 -6.72
N ARG A 61 11.60 -5.39 -7.00
CA ARG A 61 12.02 -6.76 -6.74
C ARG A 61 13.28 -7.08 -7.55
N PHE A 62 14.13 -7.91 -6.96
CA PHE A 62 15.35 -8.35 -7.65
C PHE A 62 14.98 -9.18 -8.88
N LYS A 63 15.20 -8.61 -10.06
CA LYS A 63 15.11 -9.33 -11.33
C LYS A 63 16.49 -9.95 -11.58
N PRO A 64 16.65 -11.28 -11.51
CA PRO A 64 17.93 -11.89 -11.80
C PRO A 64 18.34 -11.48 -13.21
N LYS A 65 19.60 -11.03 -13.37
CA LYS A 65 20.13 -10.75 -14.69
C LYS A 65 19.97 -11.99 -15.56
N ASP A 66 19.55 -11.80 -16.80
CA ASP A 66 19.61 -12.88 -17.76
C ASP A 66 21.07 -13.31 -17.90
N LYS A 67 21.35 -14.55 -17.48
CA LYS A 67 22.68 -15.15 -17.47
C LYS A 67 22.85 -16.15 -18.61
N MET A 68 21.95 -16.22 -19.60
CA MET A 68 22.06 -17.20 -20.69
C MET A 68 23.42 -17.10 -21.40
N ALA A 69 23.81 -15.90 -21.85
CA ALA A 69 25.11 -15.68 -22.48
C ALA A 69 26.30 -15.96 -21.55
N TYR A 70 26.20 -15.65 -20.25
CA TYR A 70 27.24 -15.95 -19.27
C TYR A 70 27.34 -17.45 -18.99
N LYS A 71 26.22 -18.16 -18.92
CA LYS A 71 26.18 -19.62 -18.73
C LYS A 71 26.73 -20.36 -19.94
N GLU A 72 26.44 -19.90 -21.15
CA GLU A 72 27.03 -20.42 -22.38
C GLU A 72 28.54 -20.18 -22.42
N TRP A 73 28.99 -18.99 -22.04
CA TRP A 73 30.41 -18.68 -21.92
C TRP A 73 31.11 -19.51 -20.82
N VAL A 74 30.50 -19.66 -19.64
CA VAL A 74 31.05 -20.51 -18.57
C VAL A 74 31.14 -21.95 -19.03
N ALA A 75 30.10 -22.53 -19.64
CA ALA A 75 30.13 -23.91 -20.13
C ALA A 75 31.25 -24.15 -21.17
N GLN A 76 31.58 -23.13 -21.98
CA GLN A 76 32.69 -23.21 -22.93
C GLN A 76 34.08 -23.10 -22.27
N ASN A 77 34.18 -22.45 -21.11
CA ASN A 77 35.46 -22.15 -20.44
C ASN A 77 35.65 -22.94 -19.12
N GLU A 78 34.67 -23.76 -18.73
CA GLU A 78 34.65 -24.53 -17.49
C GLU A 78 35.84 -25.50 -17.39
N ALA A 79 36.21 -26.13 -18.52
CA ALA A 79 37.37 -27.01 -18.62
C ALA A 79 38.71 -26.28 -18.35
N LEU A 80 38.79 -24.99 -18.69
CA LEU A 80 39.97 -24.15 -18.49
C LEU A 80 40.08 -23.69 -17.03
N PHE A 81 38.95 -23.37 -16.38
CA PHE A 81 38.90 -22.99 -14.96
C PHE A 81 39.15 -24.17 -14.02
N LEU A 82 38.69 -25.37 -14.37
CA LEU A 82 38.98 -26.59 -13.62
C LEU A 82 40.48 -26.95 -13.64
N ALA A 83 41.17 -26.70 -14.75
CA ALA A 83 42.60 -26.95 -14.88
C ALA A 83 43.46 -26.01 -14.02
N GLU A 84 43.01 -24.77 -13.79
CA GLU A 84 43.76 -23.74 -13.06
C GLU A 84 43.54 -23.79 -11.53
N PHE A 85 42.42 -24.35 -11.06
CA PHE A 85 42.05 -24.37 -9.64
C PHE A 85 42.56 -25.60 -8.85
N MET A 86 43.13 -26.61 -9.52
CA MET A 86 43.58 -27.87 -8.90
C MET A 86 45.04 -27.85 -8.42
N ALA A 87 45.41 -26.85 -7.61
CA ALA A 87 46.70 -26.82 -6.92
C ALA A 87 46.52 -26.79 -5.39
N GLY A 88 46.60 -27.96 -4.77
CA GLY A 88 46.90 -28.12 -3.34
C GLY A 88 45.70 -28.06 -2.39
N TYR A 89 44.87 -29.09 -2.39
CA TYR A 89 44.04 -29.44 -1.23
C TYR A 89 43.77 -30.95 -1.26
N ASP A 90 43.64 -31.60 -0.10
CA ASP A 90 43.30 -33.02 -0.03
C ASP A 90 41.85 -33.23 -0.48
N ALA A 91 41.70 -33.39 -1.79
CA ALA A 91 40.47 -33.20 -2.54
C ALA A 91 39.58 -34.45 -2.53
N ASP A 92 40.14 -35.64 -2.33
CA ASP A 92 39.44 -36.90 -2.62
C ASP A 92 38.33 -37.22 -1.62
N ALA A 93 38.55 -36.92 -0.33
CA ALA A 93 37.55 -37.13 0.73
C ALA A 93 36.41 -36.10 0.67
N ALA A 94 36.75 -34.82 0.43
CA ALA A 94 35.76 -33.76 0.28
C ALA A 94 34.96 -33.91 -1.03
N ASN A 95 35.63 -34.24 -2.14
CA ASN A 95 34.98 -34.50 -3.43
C ASN A 95 34.08 -35.72 -3.36
N SER A 96 34.47 -36.81 -2.70
CA SER A 96 33.60 -37.99 -2.57
C SER A 96 32.29 -37.66 -1.83
N ARG A 97 32.37 -36.85 -0.77
CA ARG A 97 31.16 -36.43 -0.04
C ARG A 97 30.35 -35.39 -0.82
N ILE A 98 31.01 -34.46 -1.50
CA ILE A 98 30.37 -33.46 -2.35
C ILE A 98 29.69 -34.13 -3.56
N GLU A 99 30.29 -35.13 -4.18
CA GLU A 99 29.71 -35.87 -5.29
C GLU A 99 28.53 -36.73 -4.86
N GLN A 100 28.59 -37.36 -3.68
CA GLN A 100 27.41 -37.97 -3.08
C GLN A 100 26.27 -36.97 -2.89
N LEU A 101 26.53 -35.83 -2.25
CA LEU A 101 25.52 -34.81 -2.00
C LEU A 101 25.00 -34.16 -3.28
N LYS A 102 25.85 -33.97 -4.30
CA LYS A 102 25.44 -33.49 -5.63
C LYS A 102 24.55 -34.50 -6.32
N THR A 103 24.87 -35.79 -6.22
CA THR A 103 24.07 -36.87 -6.81
C THR A 103 22.70 -36.95 -6.13
N GLU A 104 22.66 -36.93 -4.79
CA GLU A 104 21.40 -36.88 -4.03
C GLU A 104 20.58 -35.63 -4.36
N LEU A 105 21.23 -34.46 -4.43
CA LEU A 105 20.56 -33.21 -4.77
C LEU A 105 20.09 -33.18 -6.22
N ALA A 106 20.84 -33.76 -7.16
CA ALA A 106 20.46 -33.91 -8.55
C ALA A 106 19.25 -34.84 -8.68
N ASP A 107 19.21 -35.94 -7.95
CA ASP A 107 18.06 -36.84 -7.89
C ASP A 107 16.81 -36.15 -7.34
N VAL A 108 16.95 -35.40 -6.24
CA VAL A 108 15.85 -34.63 -5.63
C VAL A 108 15.37 -33.54 -6.59
N ARG A 109 16.29 -32.82 -7.25
CA ARG A 109 15.94 -31.81 -8.26
C ARG A 109 15.25 -32.42 -9.46
N THR A 110 15.74 -33.54 -9.97
CA THR A 110 15.13 -34.25 -11.11
C THR A 110 13.71 -34.70 -10.77
N LYS A 111 13.49 -35.25 -9.58
CA LYS A 111 12.15 -35.62 -9.09
C LYS A 111 11.24 -34.38 -8.94
N LYS A 112 11.76 -33.30 -8.34
CA LYS A 112 11.01 -32.04 -8.18
C LYS A 112 10.65 -31.43 -9.54
N ASP A 113 11.59 -31.41 -10.47
CA ASP A 113 11.41 -30.82 -11.78
C ASP A 113 10.47 -31.69 -12.63
N ALA A 114 10.52 -33.02 -12.51
CA ALA A 114 9.53 -33.91 -13.12
C ALA A 114 8.12 -33.68 -12.58
N LEU A 115 7.96 -33.52 -11.25
CA LEU A 115 6.67 -33.21 -10.62
C LEU A 115 6.15 -31.82 -11.00
N MET A 116 7.05 -30.84 -11.13
CA MET A 116 6.69 -29.45 -11.47
C MET A 116 6.62 -29.18 -12.96
N ALA A 117 7.18 -30.05 -13.82
CA ALA A 117 7.23 -29.84 -15.26
C ALA A 117 5.85 -29.59 -15.89
N PRO A 118 4.77 -30.31 -15.53
CA PRO A 118 3.43 -30.03 -16.06
C PRO A 118 2.95 -28.63 -15.69
N PHE A 119 3.11 -28.22 -14.43
CA PHE A 119 2.74 -26.88 -13.94
C PHE A 119 3.58 -25.78 -14.60
N LEU A 120 4.90 -25.94 -14.64
CA LEU A 120 5.81 -24.95 -15.23
C LEU A 120 5.58 -24.80 -16.74
N LYS A 121 5.32 -25.90 -17.45
CA LYS A 121 4.96 -25.88 -18.88
C LYS A 121 3.61 -25.21 -19.10
N ALA A 122 2.59 -25.52 -18.30
CA ALA A 122 1.28 -24.87 -18.40
C ALA A 122 1.36 -23.37 -18.10
N ARG A 123 2.14 -22.99 -17.08
CA ARG A 123 2.42 -21.59 -16.73
C ARG A 123 3.17 -20.87 -17.85
N GLN A 124 4.23 -21.47 -18.39
CA GLN A 124 4.98 -20.90 -19.51
C GLN A 124 4.10 -20.76 -20.74
N HIS A 125 3.27 -21.76 -21.06
CA HIS A 125 2.33 -21.72 -22.18
C HIS A 125 1.31 -20.61 -22.00
N TYR A 126 0.77 -20.43 -20.79
CA TYR A 126 -0.14 -19.33 -20.46
C TYR A 126 0.52 -17.96 -20.64
N PHE A 127 1.75 -17.76 -20.12
CA PHE A 127 2.44 -16.48 -20.29
C PHE A 127 2.95 -16.23 -21.71
N ASN A 128 3.36 -17.27 -22.44
CA ASN A 128 3.71 -17.15 -23.87
C ASN A 128 2.46 -16.80 -24.70
N TYR A 129 1.33 -17.43 -24.40
CA TYR A 129 0.04 -17.09 -25.01
C TYR A 129 -0.33 -15.63 -24.74
N LEU A 130 -0.22 -15.17 -23.49
CA LEU A 130 -0.42 -13.75 -23.15
C LEU A 130 0.56 -12.86 -23.94
N TYR A 131 1.85 -13.18 -23.98
CA TYR A 131 2.84 -12.40 -24.72
C TYR A 131 2.60 -12.36 -26.24
N GLU A 132 2.03 -13.40 -26.83
CA GLU A 132 1.77 -13.49 -28.28
C GLU A 132 0.41 -12.90 -28.68
N LYS A 133 -0.62 -13.08 -27.84
CA LYS A 133 -2.01 -12.75 -28.16
C LYS A 133 -2.52 -11.49 -27.49
N ASN A 134 -2.04 -11.17 -26.29
CA ASN A 134 -2.48 -10.01 -25.53
C ASN A 134 -1.33 -9.49 -24.63
N LYS A 135 -0.36 -8.82 -25.26
CA LYS A 135 0.81 -8.23 -24.56
C LYS A 135 0.40 -7.25 -23.47
N GLU A 136 -0.76 -6.62 -23.62
CA GLU A 136 -1.32 -5.68 -22.66
C GLU A 136 -1.69 -6.42 -21.37
N ALA A 137 -2.39 -7.56 -21.45
CA ALA A 137 -2.72 -8.45 -20.32
C ALA A 137 -1.50 -9.03 -19.55
N TRP A 138 -0.27 -8.90 -20.07
CA TRP A 138 0.95 -9.34 -19.38
C TRP A 138 1.35 -8.40 -18.22
N ILE A 139 0.93 -7.14 -18.27
CA ILE A 139 1.17 -6.12 -17.24
C ILE A 139 -0.07 -5.24 -17.15
N VAL A 140 -1.05 -5.64 -16.35
CA VAL A 140 -2.21 -4.81 -16.05
C VAL A 140 -2.45 -4.84 -14.55
N LEU A 141 -2.15 -3.72 -13.90
CA LEU A 141 -2.60 -3.42 -12.56
C LEU A 141 -3.43 -2.15 -12.66
N ASP A 142 -4.74 -2.33 -12.52
CA ASP A 142 -5.72 -1.31 -12.84
C ASP A 142 -5.95 -0.36 -11.67
N PRO A 143 -5.70 0.95 -11.83
CA PRO A 143 -6.06 1.91 -10.82
C PRO A 143 -7.56 1.86 -10.54
N VAL A 144 -7.89 1.97 -9.26
CA VAL A 144 -9.25 2.13 -8.77
C VAL A 144 -9.62 3.60 -8.91
N ILE A 145 -10.70 3.89 -9.60
CA ILE A 145 -11.30 5.22 -9.67
C ILE A 145 -12.47 5.25 -8.70
N THR A 146 -12.49 6.25 -7.81
CA THR A 146 -13.64 6.55 -6.98
C THR A 146 -14.19 7.92 -7.34
N ILE A 147 -15.48 7.96 -7.63
CA ILE A 147 -16.26 9.19 -7.76
C ILE A 147 -16.94 9.40 -6.40
N HIS A 148 -16.50 10.43 -5.67
CA HIS A 148 -17.02 10.80 -4.36
C HIS A 148 -17.60 12.22 -4.42
N PRO A 149 -18.61 12.59 -3.62
CA PRO A 149 -19.29 13.90 -3.77
C PRO A 149 -18.44 15.18 -3.68
N ASP A 150 -17.21 15.11 -3.18
CA ASP A 150 -16.28 16.25 -3.09
C ASP A 150 -15.03 16.12 -3.98
N GLU A 151 -14.64 14.90 -4.37
CA GLU A 151 -13.49 14.65 -5.25
C GLU A 151 -13.63 13.38 -6.10
N LEU A 152 -13.05 13.44 -7.30
CA LEU A 152 -12.71 12.26 -8.09
C LEU A 152 -11.30 11.83 -7.69
N PHE A 153 -11.09 10.58 -7.29
CA PHE A 153 -9.75 10.10 -6.97
C PHE A 153 -9.39 8.76 -7.59
N PHE A 154 -8.10 8.60 -7.86
CA PHE A 154 -7.49 7.43 -8.49
C PHE A 154 -6.51 6.81 -7.52
N GLU A 155 -6.57 5.50 -7.31
CA GLU A 155 -5.67 4.78 -6.40
C GLU A 155 -5.00 3.60 -7.10
N CYS A 156 -3.73 3.34 -6.82
CA CYS A 156 -3.02 2.18 -7.32
C CYS A 156 -1.91 1.71 -6.38
N PHE A 157 -1.44 0.49 -6.62
CA PHE A 157 -0.18 0.00 -6.05
C PHE A 157 0.87 -0.24 -7.14
N SER A 158 2.12 -0.28 -6.71
CA SER A 158 3.22 -0.82 -7.53
C SER A 158 3.09 -2.32 -7.73
N GLN A 159 3.80 -2.89 -8.72
CA GLN A 159 3.79 -4.34 -9.00
C GLN A 159 4.36 -5.18 -7.85
N ASP A 160 5.18 -4.56 -7.00
CA ASP A 160 5.71 -5.14 -5.77
C ASP A 160 4.92 -4.71 -4.52
N GLU A 161 3.73 -4.12 -4.71
CA GLU A 161 2.71 -3.79 -3.70
C GLU A 161 3.19 -3.02 -2.47
N SER A 162 4.32 -2.34 -2.59
CA SER A 162 4.99 -1.67 -1.47
C SER A 162 5.02 -0.15 -1.65
N THR A 163 4.48 0.32 -2.76
CA THR A 163 4.17 1.73 -3.04
C THR A 163 2.68 1.85 -3.28
N TYR A 164 2.05 2.79 -2.59
CA TYR A 164 0.67 3.20 -2.81
C TYR A 164 0.68 4.60 -3.43
N GLY A 165 -0.17 4.83 -4.44
CA GLY A 165 -0.41 6.14 -5.02
C GLY A 165 -1.88 6.47 -4.96
N LYS A 166 -2.24 7.67 -4.50
CA LYS A 166 -3.58 8.26 -4.64
C LYS A 166 -3.48 9.64 -5.26
N LEU A 167 -4.20 9.87 -6.35
CA LEU A 167 -4.42 11.19 -6.93
C LEU A 167 -5.86 11.62 -6.61
N GLY A 168 -6.04 12.63 -5.77
CA GLY A 168 -7.33 13.27 -5.55
C GLY A 168 -7.49 14.52 -6.40
N CYS A 169 -8.64 14.65 -7.07
CA CYS A 169 -9.01 15.78 -7.91
C CYS A 169 -10.32 16.37 -7.39
N ASN A 170 -10.25 17.57 -6.81
CA ASN A 170 -11.45 18.33 -6.49
C ASN A 170 -12.22 18.66 -7.78
N TYR A 171 -13.54 18.82 -7.70
CA TYR A 171 -14.35 19.15 -8.88
C TYR A 171 -13.98 20.49 -9.55
N ASN A 172 -13.30 21.41 -8.86
CA ASN A 172 -12.69 22.63 -9.44
C ASN A 172 -11.63 22.34 -10.53
N VAL A 173 -11.11 21.11 -10.58
CA VAL A 173 -10.20 20.64 -11.65
C VAL A 173 -10.92 20.56 -13.00
N PHE A 174 -12.24 20.44 -12.98
CA PHE A 174 -13.10 20.28 -14.14
C PHE A 174 -14.00 21.50 -14.35
N LYS A 175 -14.47 21.67 -15.58
CA LYS A 175 -15.53 22.59 -15.99
C LYS A 175 -16.58 21.78 -16.75
N GLU A 176 -17.81 22.31 -16.85
CA GLU A 176 -18.89 21.63 -17.58
C GLU A 176 -19.09 20.19 -17.05
N ILE A 177 -19.30 20.07 -15.74
CA ILE A 177 -19.70 18.81 -15.12
C ILE A 177 -21.22 18.71 -15.28
N ASP A 178 -21.68 17.86 -16.20
CA ASP A 178 -23.10 17.75 -16.53
C ASP A 178 -23.89 17.08 -15.40
N ASP A 179 -23.48 15.85 -15.03
CA ASP A 179 -24.03 15.04 -13.95
C ASP A 179 -23.01 13.91 -13.63
N TYR A 180 -23.12 13.29 -12.46
CA TYR A 180 -22.26 12.20 -12.04
C TYR A 180 -22.96 11.32 -11.00
N LYS A 181 -22.56 10.04 -10.94
CA LYS A 181 -22.99 9.11 -9.90
C LYS A 181 -21.80 8.58 -9.13
N CYS A 182 -21.88 8.72 -7.81
CA CYS A 182 -20.86 8.25 -6.89
C CYS A 182 -20.72 6.73 -6.93
N GLY A 183 -19.50 6.27 -6.71
CA GLY A 183 -19.16 4.85 -6.66
C GLY A 183 -17.71 4.61 -7.05
N THR A 184 -17.30 3.34 -7.02
CA THR A 184 -15.95 2.91 -7.36
C THR A 184 -15.96 2.06 -8.62
N THR A 185 -14.99 2.27 -9.50
CA THR A 185 -14.73 1.41 -10.66
C THR A 185 -13.24 1.13 -10.79
N ASN A 186 -12.89 0.13 -11.58
CA ASN A 186 -11.53 -0.10 -12.04
C ASN A 186 -11.44 0.27 -13.51
N VAL A 187 -10.23 0.59 -13.96
CA VAL A 187 -9.96 0.98 -15.34
C VAL A 187 -8.75 0.23 -15.85
N ASP A 188 -8.88 -0.37 -17.03
CA ASP A 188 -7.76 -0.94 -17.78
C ASP A 188 -6.72 0.15 -18.09
N TYR A 189 -5.61 0.11 -17.38
CA TYR A 189 -4.52 1.08 -17.54
C TYR A 189 -3.47 0.55 -18.50
N SER A 190 -3.61 0.90 -19.78
CA SER A 190 -2.66 0.53 -20.82
C SER A 190 -1.56 1.57 -21.03
N ALA A 191 -0.44 1.14 -21.63
CA ALA A 191 0.60 2.07 -22.08
C ALA A 191 0.07 3.10 -23.10
N ALA A 192 -0.91 2.71 -23.92
CA ALA A 192 -1.57 3.62 -24.85
C ALA A 192 -2.31 4.75 -24.12
N LEU A 193 -3.03 4.43 -23.05
CA LEU A 193 -3.70 5.43 -22.21
C LEU A 193 -2.70 6.41 -21.58
N TYR A 194 -1.53 5.92 -21.14
CA TYR A 194 -0.45 6.78 -20.63
C TYR A 194 0.07 7.79 -21.67
N GLU A 195 0.33 7.34 -22.89
CA GLU A 195 0.78 8.21 -23.98
C GLU A 195 -0.25 9.27 -24.35
N GLU A 196 -1.54 8.98 -24.20
CA GLU A 196 -2.61 9.95 -24.39
C GLU A 196 -2.63 11.03 -23.29
N PHE A 197 -2.37 10.67 -22.02
CA PHE A 197 -2.16 11.68 -20.98
C PHE A 197 -0.98 12.59 -21.32
N GLN A 198 0.11 12.06 -21.90
CA GLN A 198 1.26 12.89 -22.32
C GLN A 198 0.89 13.91 -23.42
N LYS A 199 -0.21 13.72 -24.15
CA LYS A 199 -0.69 14.63 -25.20
C LYS A 199 -1.56 15.77 -24.66
N VAL A 200 -1.93 15.78 -23.38
CA VAL A 200 -2.70 16.86 -22.75
C VAL A 200 -1.92 18.17 -22.79
N ARG A 201 -2.57 19.23 -23.30
CA ARG A 201 -2.01 20.58 -23.48
C ARG A 201 -3.05 21.63 -23.10
N ASP A 202 -2.60 22.80 -22.66
CA ASP A 202 -3.51 23.89 -22.25
C ASP A 202 -4.46 24.34 -23.36
N TYR A 203 -3.97 24.40 -24.60
CA TYR A 203 -4.73 24.85 -25.77
C TYR A 203 -5.73 23.83 -26.33
N LYS A 204 -5.68 22.56 -25.92
CA LYS A 204 -6.61 21.51 -26.38
C LYS A 204 -7.72 21.29 -25.37
N GLU A 205 -8.97 21.16 -25.80
CA GLU A 205 -10.01 20.70 -24.87
C GLU A 205 -9.77 19.23 -24.54
N THR A 206 -9.83 18.89 -23.24
CA THR A 206 -9.72 17.51 -22.77
C THR A 206 -10.96 17.19 -21.98
N GLU A 207 -11.69 16.16 -22.37
CA GLU A 207 -12.88 15.66 -21.68
C GLU A 207 -12.52 14.34 -21.02
N LEU A 208 -12.85 14.22 -19.72
CA LEU A 208 -12.65 13.03 -18.93
C LEU A 208 -14.03 12.39 -18.69
N LYS A 209 -14.21 11.16 -19.17
CA LYS A 209 -15.45 10.41 -19.08
C LYS A 209 -15.21 9.05 -18.41
N VAL A 210 -15.95 8.78 -17.35
CA VAL A 210 -16.12 7.47 -16.72
C VAL A 210 -17.57 7.06 -17.00
N ASP A 211 -17.82 6.07 -17.85
CA ASP A 211 -19.18 5.78 -18.36
C ASP A 211 -19.64 4.39 -17.95
N PRO A 212 -20.72 4.18 -17.17
CA PRO A 212 -21.12 2.86 -16.69
C PRO A 212 -21.61 1.94 -17.81
N SER A 213 -21.97 2.52 -18.95
CA SER A 213 -22.43 1.84 -20.14
C SER A 213 -21.27 1.62 -21.08
N GLY A 214 -20.96 0.35 -21.30
CA GLY A 214 -20.21 0.04 -22.49
C GLY A 214 -21.03 0.16 -23.71
N PHE A 215 -20.32 0.54 -24.75
CA PHE A 215 -20.74 0.58 -26.12
C PHE A 215 -21.57 -0.67 -26.50
N ALA A 216 -22.89 -0.50 -26.58
CA ALA A 216 -23.76 -1.45 -27.26
C ALA A 216 -23.78 -1.07 -28.74
N VAL A 217 -22.94 -1.71 -29.55
CA VAL A 217 -23.19 -1.80 -31.00
C VAL A 217 -23.69 -3.20 -31.27
N GLN A 218 -24.99 -3.29 -31.43
CA GLN A 218 -25.63 -4.43 -32.05
C GLN A 218 -25.47 -4.27 -33.57
N THR A 219 -24.40 -4.83 -34.12
CA THR A 219 -24.35 -5.18 -35.54
C THR A 219 -24.61 -6.67 -35.70
N THR A 220 -25.49 -6.96 -36.64
CA THR A 220 -26.04 -8.28 -36.96
C THR A 220 -24.94 -9.27 -37.32
N GLN A 221 -24.95 -10.43 -36.67
CA GLN A 221 -24.23 -11.67 -37.00
C GLN A 221 -22.69 -11.64 -36.98
N GLU A 222 -22.05 -11.70 -35.81
CA GLU A 222 -20.74 -12.38 -35.65
C GLU A 222 -20.63 -13.09 -34.30
N GLU A 223 -19.81 -14.16 -34.27
CA GLU A 223 -19.65 -15.10 -33.16
C GLU A 223 -19.11 -14.43 -31.88
N LEU A 224 -19.72 -14.82 -30.76
CA LEU A 224 -19.44 -14.34 -29.42
C LEU A 224 -18.01 -14.75 -28.98
N TYR A 225 -17.02 -13.88 -29.22
CA TYR A 225 -15.68 -14.03 -28.66
C TYR A 225 -15.72 -13.79 -27.15
N LYS A 226 -15.35 -14.81 -26.38
CA LYS A 226 -15.39 -14.82 -24.92
C LYS A 226 -13.97 -14.62 -24.37
N GLU A 227 -13.66 -13.38 -23.98
CA GLU A 227 -12.37 -13.05 -23.36
C GLU A 227 -12.49 -12.93 -21.82
N VAL A 228 -11.35 -13.18 -21.17
CA VAL A 228 -11.24 -13.66 -19.78
C VAL A 228 -11.04 -12.51 -18.78
N LYS A 229 -11.81 -12.62 -17.71
CA LYS A 229 -11.96 -11.75 -16.53
C LYS A 229 -10.68 -11.54 -15.69
N ILE A 230 -10.45 -10.32 -15.15
CA ILE A 230 -9.46 -10.06 -14.07
C ILE A 230 -10.07 -9.18 -12.94
N ASP A 231 -9.85 -9.59 -11.68
CA ASP A 231 -10.21 -8.90 -10.42
C ASP A 231 -9.06 -8.11 -9.87
N LEU A 232 -9.37 -7.09 -9.06
CA LEU A 232 -8.42 -6.57 -8.10
C LEU A 232 -7.88 -7.76 -7.30
N PRO A 233 -6.57 -8.03 -7.36
CA PRO A 233 -5.99 -9.14 -6.61
C PRO A 233 -6.38 -9.05 -5.13
N ASP A 234 -6.63 -10.18 -4.48
CA ASP A 234 -6.90 -10.22 -3.03
C ASP A 234 -5.80 -9.48 -2.23
N SER A 235 -4.57 -9.49 -2.74
CA SER A 235 -3.43 -8.77 -2.21
C SER A 235 -3.60 -7.24 -2.28
N TRP A 236 -4.12 -6.68 -3.37
CA TRP A 236 -4.46 -5.26 -3.49
C TRP A 236 -5.58 -4.86 -2.56
N VAL A 237 -6.64 -5.68 -2.49
CA VAL A 237 -7.74 -5.45 -1.54
C VAL A 237 -7.18 -5.33 -0.13
N ARG A 238 -6.36 -6.29 0.32
CA ARG A 238 -5.66 -6.23 1.62
C ARG A 238 -4.76 -5.01 1.74
N GLY A 239 -3.99 -4.68 0.69
CA GLY A 239 -3.12 -3.52 0.64
C GLY A 239 -3.88 -2.22 0.95
N PHE A 240 -5.05 -2.00 0.36
CA PHE A 240 -5.87 -0.82 0.65
C PHE A 240 -6.29 -0.73 2.11
N LEU A 241 -6.67 -1.87 2.72
CA LEU A 241 -7.05 -1.92 4.15
C LEU A 241 -5.85 -1.54 5.03
N GLN A 242 -4.66 -2.04 4.69
CA GLN A 242 -3.42 -1.82 5.44
C GLN A 242 -2.93 -0.38 5.33
N VAL A 243 -2.99 0.20 4.12
CA VAL A 243 -2.69 1.62 3.88
C VAL A 243 -3.61 2.51 4.69
N SER A 244 -4.93 2.31 4.56
CA SER A 244 -5.93 3.11 5.27
C SER A 244 -5.76 2.98 6.79
N SER A 245 -5.52 1.76 7.30
CA SER A 245 -5.23 1.55 8.72
C SER A 245 -3.96 2.27 9.16
N ALA A 246 -2.88 2.21 8.39
CA ALA A 246 -1.63 2.91 8.70
C ALA A 246 -1.79 4.43 8.69
N MET A 247 -2.59 4.99 7.77
CA MET A 247 -2.87 6.43 7.73
C MET A 247 -3.59 6.93 8.97
N THR A 248 -4.31 6.07 9.71
CA THR A 248 -4.94 6.47 10.98
C THR A 248 -3.96 6.56 12.16
N LEU A 249 -2.75 6.00 12.05
CA LEU A 249 -1.79 5.96 13.16
C LEU A 249 -1.20 7.35 13.45
N PRO A 250 -0.77 7.62 14.69
CA PRO A 250 -0.07 8.86 15.01
C PRO A 250 1.17 9.04 14.14
N THR A 251 1.35 10.23 13.56
CA THR A 251 2.48 10.54 12.68
C THR A 251 3.22 11.80 13.12
N ILE A 252 4.51 11.83 12.80
CA ILE A 252 5.32 13.05 12.83
C ILE A 252 5.10 13.73 11.49
N GLN A 253 4.55 14.94 11.53
CA GLN A 253 4.19 15.72 10.34
C GLN A 253 5.10 16.94 10.19
N PHE A 254 5.53 17.21 8.96
CA PHE A 254 6.18 18.46 8.58
C PHE A 254 6.05 18.72 7.08
N ASP A 255 6.19 19.98 6.68
CA ASP A 255 6.11 20.39 5.29
C ASP A 255 7.52 20.55 4.70
N LEU A 256 7.72 20.06 3.48
CA LEU A 256 8.90 20.27 2.66
C LEU A 256 8.56 21.17 1.47
N HIS A 257 9.44 22.12 1.20
CA HIS A 257 9.39 22.92 -0.02
C HIS A 257 9.72 22.05 -1.25
N PRO A 258 9.15 22.28 -2.44
CA PRO A 258 9.42 21.46 -3.63
C PRO A 258 10.91 21.30 -3.98
N MET A 259 11.71 22.36 -3.78
CA MET A 259 13.17 22.30 -3.96
C MET A 259 13.89 21.34 -3.00
N ASP A 260 13.34 21.05 -1.83
CA ASP A 260 13.92 20.08 -0.91
C ASP A 260 13.73 18.66 -1.43
N ILE A 261 12.55 18.35 -1.99
CA ILE A 261 12.29 17.10 -2.71
C ILE A 261 13.19 16.99 -3.95
N TYR A 262 13.36 18.08 -4.71
CA TYR A 262 14.31 18.13 -5.82
C TYR A 262 15.73 17.75 -5.37
N ASN A 263 16.23 18.33 -4.28
CA ASN A 263 17.56 18.02 -3.75
C ASN A 263 17.69 16.54 -3.35
N ILE A 264 16.65 15.97 -2.74
CA ILE A 264 16.60 14.53 -2.43
C ILE A 264 16.68 13.70 -3.72
N CYS A 265 15.82 13.98 -4.71
CA CYS A 265 15.80 13.27 -5.99
C CYS A 265 17.12 13.38 -6.75
N LEU A 266 17.73 14.57 -6.78
CA LEU A 266 19.02 14.83 -7.41
C LEU A 266 20.12 13.94 -6.82
N LEU A 267 20.22 13.87 -5.48
CA LEU A 267 21.21 13.02 -4.83
C LEU A 267 20.92 11.53 -5.06
N LEU A 268 19.65 11.11 -5.04
CA LEU A 268 19.26 9.73 -5.32
C LEU A 268 19.60 9.27 -6.74
N ARG A 269 19.53 10.17 -7.74
CA ARG A 269 19.97 9.89 -9.11
C ARG A 269 21.49 9.80 -9.23
N ARG A 270 22.20 10.73 -8.56
CA ARG A 270 23.66 10.81 -8.63
C ARG A 270 24.36 9.64 -7.94
N PHE A 271 23.80 9.16 -6.82
CA PHE A 271 24.44 8.14 -5.99
C PHE A 271 23.70 6.80 -6.05
N LYS A 272 24.39 5.75 -6.52
CA LYS A 272 23.89 4.37 -6.54
C LYS A 272 24.49 3.56 -5.40
N GLU A 273 23.64 3.07 -4.50
CA GLU A 273 24.02 2.31 -3.31
C GLU A 273 24.59 0.95 -3.70
N LYS A 274 25.82 0.66 -3.29
CA LYS A 274 26.38 -0.68 -3.37
C LYS A 274 26.30 -1.43 -2.04
N ARG A 275 26.22 -0.69 -0.91
CA ARG A 275 26.22 -1.21 0.46
C ARG A 275 25.14 -0.50 1.30
N GLY A 276 24.70 -1.12 2.39
CA GLY A 276 23.77 -0.54 3.36
C GLY A 276 24.47 0.20 4.50
N PRO A 277 23.70 0.89 5.38
CA PRO A 277 22.25 1.09 5.34
C PRO A 277 21.81 2.04 4.20
N ARG A 278 20.66 1.75 3.57
CA ARG A 278 20.11 2.51 2.43
C ARG A 278 18.94 3.39 2.86
N SER A 279 19.11 4.13 3.96
CA SER A 279 18.03 4.89 4.58
C SER A 279 18.08 6.38 4.24
N LEU A 280 16.94 7.06 4.40
CA LEU A 280 16.89 8.50 4.61
C LEU A 280 16.71 8.74 6.09
N ARG A 281 17.64 9.45 6.72
CA ARG A 281 17.60 9.78 8.13
C ARG A 281 17.14 11.23 8.30
N TYR A 282 15.91 11.40 8.77
CA TYR A 282 15.33 12.69 9.12
C TYR A 282 15.76 13.05 10.54
N VAL A 283 16.45 14.17 10.68
CA VAL A 283 16.82 14.78 11.96
C VAL A 283 15.94 16.00 12.14
N LEU A 284 15.01 15.90 13.10
CA LEU A 284 13.93 16.86 13.32
C LEU A 284 14.14 17.55 14.67
N GLU A 285 14.34 18.86 14.63
CA GLU A 285 14.56 19.69 15.82
C GLU A 285 13.51 20.82 15.84
N PRO A 286 12.72 20.97 16.93
CA PRO A 286 11.67 21.97 17.00
C PRO A 286 12.17 23.38 16.65
N GLY A 287 11.47 24.06 15.74
CA GLY A 287 11.80 25.43 15.32
C GLY A 287 13.04 25.56 14.42
N HIS A 288 13.68 24.44 14.04
CA HIS A 288 14.85 24.44 13.17
C HIS A 288 14.52 23.84 11.78
N PRO A 289 15.33 24.14 10.75
CA PRO A 289 15.20 23.52 9.43
C PRO A 289 15.29 21.99 9.51
N VAL A 290 14.40 21.30 8.79
CA VAL A 290 14.45 19.85 8.63
C VAL A 290 15.80 19.46 8.00
N LYS A 291 16.48 18.50 8.61
CA LYS A 291 17.73 17.96 8.07
C LYS A 291 17.50 16.53 7.62
N VAL A 292 17.92 16.22 6.39
CA VAL A 292 17.82 14.88 5.80
C VAL A 292 19.21 14.37 5.47
N ILE A 293 19.55 13.19 5.98
CA ILE A 293 20.88 12.59 5.79
C ILE A 293 20.75 11.32 4.95
N LEU A 294 21.47 11.30 3.83
CA LEU A 294 21.44 10.22 2.85
C LEU A 294 22.51 9.16 3.18
N GLU A 295 22.07 8.01 3.69
CA GLU A 295 22.98 6.91 4.06
C GLU A 295 23.29 5.98 2.87
N PRO A 296 24.43 5.28 2.78
CA PRO A 296 25.52 5.24 3.74
C PRO A 296 26.51 6.41 3.58
N TRP A 297 26.28 7.32 2.63
CA TRP A 297 27.27 8.36 2.30
C TRP A 297 27.35 9.52 3.30
N GLY A 298 26.37 9.64 4.20
CA GLY A 298 26.32 10.73 5.18
C GLY A 298 26.13 12.11 4.56
N LYS A 299 25.55 12.18 3.35
CA LYS A 299 25.31 13.48 2.68
C LYS A 299 24.12 14.16 3.33
N GLU A 300 24.36 15.34 3.91
CA GLU A 300 23.32 16.14 4.56
C GLU A 300 22.64 17.08 3.56
N ILE A 301 21.33 17.16 3.67
CA ILE A 301 20.47 18.14 3.01
C ILE A 301 19.84 18.96 4.12
N ILE A 302 20.06 20.27 4.10
CA ILE A 302 19.45 21.21 5.04
C ILE A 302 18.31 21.89 4.30
N CYS A 303 17.07 21.59 4.71
CA CYS A 303 15.86 22.12 4.10
C CYS A 303 15.55 23.51 4.68
N ALA A 304 16.32 24.52 4.28
CA ALA A 304 16.33 25.85 4.92
C ALA A 304 14.95 26.54 4.99
N ARG A 305 14.04 26.23 4.06
CA ARG A 305 12.67 26.80 4.00
C ARG A 305 11.63 25.97 4.76
N SER A 306 12.02 24.79 5.24
CA SER A 306 11.13 23.76 5.76
C SER A 306 11.44 23.57 7.22
N ILE A 307 10.72 24.32 8.07
CA ILE A 307 10.94 24.33 9.52
C ILE A 307 10.09 23.22 10.15
N TYR A 308 10.69 22.46 11.06
CA TYR A 308 9.95 21.43 11.79
C TYR A 308 9.10 22.04 12.92
N PRO A 309 7.75 21.93 12.87
CA PRO A 309 6.87 22.52 13.87
C PRO A 309 6.62 21.62 15.08
N GLY A 310 7.09 20.37 15.05
CA GLY A 310 6.78 19.40 16.10
C GLY A 310 7.41 19.75 17.45
N PRO A 311 6.86 19.23 18.56
CA PRO A 311 7.19 19.68 19.91
C PRO A 311 8.50 19.12 20.46
N THR A 312 8.97 17.99 19.94
CA THR A 312 10.14 17.27 20.48
C THR A 312 11.14 16.93 19.40
N LYS A 313 12.43 16.90 19.78
CA LYS A 313 13.52 16.46 18.92
C LYS A 313 13.41 14.97 18.64
N GLN A 314 13.46 14.58 17.37
CA GLN A 314 13.30 13.19 16.95
C GLN A 314 14.21 12.86 15.77
N GLU A 315 14.64 11.60 15.70
CA GLU A 315 15.35 11.05 14.55
C GLU A 315 14.55 9.88 13.98
N VAL A 316 14.26 9.92 12.68
CA VAL A 316 13.49 8.88 11.99
C VAL A 316 14.23 8.40 10.75
N ARG A 317 14.38 7.09 10.62
CA ARG A 317 14.93 6.47 9.40
C ARG A 317 13.84 5.84 8.57
N THR A 318 13.81 6.17 7.29
CA THR A 318 12.93 5.54 6.30
C THR A 318 13.74 4.79 5.25
N TRP A 319 13.19 3.70 4.72
CA TRP A 319 13.76 2.96 3.59
C TRP A 319 12.86 3.10 2.36
N GLY A 320 13.22 2.44 1.26
CA GLY A 320 12.50 2.60 -0.01
C GLY A 320 12.71 3.95 -0.70
N ARG A 321 13.67 4.77 -0.25
CA ARG A 321 13.93 6.14 -0.72
C ARG A 321 14.00 6.36 -2.22
N ARG A 322 14.39 5.36 -3.02
CA ARG A 322 14.39 5.47 -4.49
C ARG A 322 13.00 5.73 -5.07
N ARG A 323 11.95 5.33 -4.38
CA ARG A 323 10.56 5.58 -4.77
C ARG A 323 10.16 7.04 -4.69
N LEU A 324 10.93 7.87 -3.96
CA LEU A 324 10.71 9.31 -3.98
C LEU A 324 10.96 9.93 -5.36
N LEU A 325 11.66 9.24 -6.27
CA LEU A 325 11.81 9.69 -7.66
C LEU A 325 10.45 9.79 -8.39
N ILE A 326 9.42 9.10 -7.92
CA ILE A 326 8.04 9.23 -8.44
C ILE A 326 7.52 10.67 -8.26
N LEU A 327 7.94 11.35 -7.20
CA LEU A 327 7.51 12.72 -6.91
C LEU A 327 8.17 13.76 -7.83
N GLU A 328 9.19 13.39 -8.61
CA GLU A 328 9.99 14.34 -9.39
C GLU A 328 9.17 15.12 -10.41
N ARG A 329 8.20 14.46 -11.05
CA ARG A 329 7.28 15.10 -12.00
C ARG A 329 6.35 16.12 -11.33
N LEU A 330 6.12 15.99 -10.03
CA LEU A 330 5.21 16.84 -9.27
C LEU A 330 5.89 18.12 -8.77
N ILE A 331 7.22 18.13 -8.65
CA ILE A 331 8.01 19.27 -8.16
C ILE A 331 7.63 20.61 -8.83
N PRO A 332 7.50 20.74 -10.17
CA PRO A 332 7.19 22.01 -10.80
C PRO A 332 5.74 22.49 -10.61
N VAL A 333 4.82 21.60 -10.24
CA VAL A 333 3.38 21.91 -10.10
C VAL A 333 2.92 21.92 -8.64
N ALA A 334 3.72 21.36 -7.73
CA ALA A 334 3.41 21.31 -6.31
C ALA A 334 3.73 22.62 -5.60
N LYS A 335 2.83 23.05 -4.71
CA LYS A 335 3.05 24.16 -3.78
C LYS A 335 3.93 23.74 -2.61
N LYS A 336 3.70 22.53 -2.09
CA LYS A 336 4.43 21.93 -0.97
C LYS A 336 4.28 20.41 -0.95
N PHE A 337 5.11 19.75 -0.15
CA PHE A 337 5.01 18.33 0.15
C PHE A 337 4.87 18.13 1.66
N THR A 338 3.72 17.66 2.12
CA THR A 338 3.51 17.29 3.52
C THR A 338 4.03 15.87 3.73
N VAL A 339 4.96 15.69 4.66
CA VAL A 339 5.56 14.39 4.99
C VAL A 339 4.99 13.91 6.32
N HIS A 340 4.47 12.68 6.32
CA HIS A 340 4.03 11.98 7.53
C HIS A 340 4.93 10.77 7.77
N LEU A 341 5.60 10.75 8.92
CA LEU A 341 6.47 9.65 9.35
C LEU A 341 5.84 8.94 10.55
N LEU A 342 5.56 7.64 10.43
CA LEU A 342 5.00 6.84 11.53
C LEU A 342 6.06 6.43 12.56
N GLY A 343 7.34 6.53 12.18
CA GLY A 343 8.48 6.14 13.01
C GLY A 343 9.56 5.47 12.16
N THR A 344 10.67 5.10 12.81
CA THR A 344 11.77 4.42 12.10
C THR A 344 11.28 3.09 11.56
N GLY A 345 11.45 2.83 10.26
CA GLY A 345 11.16 1.54 9.62
C GLY A 345 9.67 1.21 9.49
N LEU A 346 8.81 2.15 9.89
CA LEU A 346 7.38 2.13 9.68
C LEU A 346 7.03 2.85 8.37
N PRO A 347 5.77 2.77 7.92
CA PRO A 347 5.34 3.47 6.74
C PRO A 347 5.60 4.98 6.77
N SER A 348 5.70 5.56 5.58
CA SER A 348 5.82 7.00 5.42
C SER A 348 4.97 7.46 4.25
N PHE A 349 4.33 8.62 4.40
CA PHE A 349 3.47 9.21 3.38
C PHE A 349 4.01 10.57 2.96
N TYR A 350 3.97 10.85 1.66
CA TYR A 350 4.34 12.14 1.07
C TYR A 350 3.13 12.65 0.28
N ILE A 351 2.55 13.76 0.71
CA ILE A 351 1.38 14.36 0.10
C ILE A 351 1.82 15.62 -0.63
N ALA A 352 1.76 15.61 -1.96
CA ALA A 352 1.98 16.79 -2.79
C ALA A 352 0.69 17.60 -2.89
N ASP A 353 0.74 18.86 -2.45
CA ASP A 353 -0.33 19.84 -2.65
C ASP A 353 -0.16 20.48 -4.04
N LEU A 354 -1.10 20.19 -4.95
CA LEU A 354 -1.11 20.68 -6.32
C LEU A 354 -2.20 21.76 -6.54
N GLY A 355 -2.68 22.40 -5.47
CA GLY A 355 -3.82 23.31 -5.50
C GLY A 355 -5.16 22.58 -5.42
N ASP A 356 -5.87 22.48 -6.55
CA ASP A 356 -7.17 21.78 -6.63
C ASP A 356 -7.01 20.24 -6.70
N MET A 357 -5.77 19.75 -6.64
CA MET A 357 -5.42 18.32 -6.64
C MET A 357 -4.46 18.00 -5.50
N ASN A 358 -4.47 16.76 -5.06
CA ASN A 358 -3.50 16.22 -4.11
C ASN A 358 -2.94 14.89 -4.63
N PHE A 359 -1.65 14.64 -4.40
CA PHE A 359 -1.03 13.34 -4.72
C PHE A 359 -0.42 12.74 -3.47
N THR A 360 -0.93 11.61 -3.00
CA THR A 360 -0.42 10.88 -1.84
C THR A 360 0.42 9.69 -2.30
N LEU A 361 1.70 9.70 -1.93
CA LEU A 361 2.63 8.58 -2.09
C LEU A 361 2.82 7.88 -0.73
N GLY A 362 2.33 6.65 -0.60
CA GLY A 362 2.52 5.81 0.59
C GLY A 362 3.60 4.76 0.39
N LEU A 363 4.61 4.75 1.26
CA LEU A 363 5.67 3.75 1.29
C LEU A 363 5.48 2.85 2.51
N SER A 364 5.48 1.52 2.31
CA SER A 364 5.28 0.50 3.35
C SER A 364 6.39 0.41 4.42
N GLY A 365 7.41 1.26 4.34
CA GLY A 365 8.54 1.32 5.27
C GLY A 365 9.82 0.68 4.72
N TRP A 366 9.76 -0.55 4.20
CA TRP A 366 10.91 -1.27 3.63
C TRP A 366 10.67 -1.67 2.18
N THR A 367 11.74 -1.71 1.37
CA THR A 367 11.64 -2.09 -0.06
C THR A 367 11.12 -3.51 -0.27
N ALA A 368 11.37 -4.41 0.67
CA ALA A 368 10.91 -5.80 0.61
C ALA A 368 9.60 -6.08 1.35
N ASN A 369 9.05 -5.08 2.08
CA ASN A 369 7.76 -5.23 2.74
C ASN A 369 6.69 -4.69 1.79
N ASP A 370 5.74 -5.52 1.40
CA ASP A 370 4.51 -5.08 0.75
C ASP A 370 3.47 -4.61 1.78
N TRP A 371 2.48 -3.87 1.27
CA TRP A 371 1.30 -3.49 2.04
C TRP A 371 0.39 -4.69 2.31
N SER A 372 0.43 -5.74 1.47
CA SER A 372 -0.54 -6.84 1.47
C SER A 372 -0.21 -8.00 2.43
N HIS A 373 1.07 -8.31 2.67
CA HIS A 373 1.49 -9.47 3.45
C HIS A 373 2.35 -9.13 4.68
N ALA A 374 3.27 -8.16 4.56
CA ALA A 374 4.28 -7.91 5.59
C ALA A 374 3.84 -6.90 6.67
N GLY A 375 3.04 -5.90 6.28
CA GLY A 375 2.73 -4.73 7.11
C GLY A 375 1.97 -5.03 8.41
N ASN A 376 0.85 -5.75 8.31
CA ASN A 376 -0.03 -6.09 9.44
C ASN A 376 -0.27 -4.91 10.40
N PHE A 377 -0.41 -3.71 9.84
CA PHE A 377 -0.59 -2.45 10.56
C PHE A 377 -2.02 -2.31 11.09
N ASP A 378 -2.97 -3.01 10.48
CA ASP A 378 -4.32 -3.22 11.00
C ASP A 378 -4.31 -3.79 12.44
N LEU A 379 -3.30 -4.57 12.82
CA LEU A 379 -3.11 -5.08 14.18
C LEU A 379 -2.85 -3.97 15.21
N LEU A 380 -2.35 -2.82 14.78
CA LEU A 380 -2.10 -1.64 15.63
C LEU A 380 -3.37 -0.82 15.86
N ALA A 381 -4.37 -0.96 14.98
CA ALA A 381 -5.63 -0.23 15.03
C ALA A 381 -6.51 -0.70 16.22
N PRO A 382 -7.53 0.09 16.62
CA PRO A 382 -8.48 -0.24 17.69
C PRO A 382 -9.18 -1.58 17.46
N ARG A 383 -9.23 -2.42 18.51
CA ARG A 383 -9.98 -3.69 18.52
C ARG A 383 -11.06 -3.70 19.57
N LEU A 384 -11.72 -2.56 19.74
CA LEU A 384 -12.90 -2.53 20.58
C LEU A 384 -13.97 -3.39 19.91
N GLU A 385 -14.49 -4.40 20.61
CA GLU A 385 -15.71 -5.08 20.15
C GLU A 385 -16.85 -4.08 20.26
N VAL A 386 -17.18 -3.46 19.13
CA VAL A 386 -18.31 -2.55 19.02
C VAL A 386 -19.55 -3.35 18.67
N ASP A 387 -20.64 -3.05 19.36
CA ASP A 387 -21.94 -3.65 19.11
C ASP A 387 -22.39 -3.42 17.65
N ASN A 388 -23.07 -4.41 17.07
CA ASN A 388 -23.50 -4.37 15.69
C ASN A 388 -24.54 -3.27 15.42
N GLU A 389 -25.35 -2.92 16.42
CA GLU A 389 -26.28 -1.79 16.32
C GLU A 389 -25.55 -0.45 16.16
N ILE A 390 -24.48 -0.23 16.93
CA ILE A 390 -23.67 0.99 16.85
C ILE A 390 -22.96 1.05 15.49
N LYS A 391 -22.39 -0.06 15.03
CA LYS A 391 -21.78 -0.15 13.70
C LYS A 391 -22.77 0.26 12.61
N ALA A 392 -23.99 -0.30 12.64
CA ALA A 392 -25.02 0.02 11.67
C ALA A 392 -25.41 1.52 11.69
N LYS A 393 -25.54 2.13 12.88
CA LYS A 393 -25.83 3.57 13.02
C LYS A 393 -24.70 4.45 12.47
N VAL A 394 -23.44 4.12 12.79
CA VAL A 394 -22.26 4.84 12.26
C VAL A 394 -22.20 4.74 10.75
N PHE A 395 -22.45 3.54 10.20
CA PHE A 395 -22.44 3.34 8.76
C PHE A 395 -23.57 4.09 8.05
N ALA A 396 -24.79 4.08 8.59
CA ALA A 396 -25.90 4.84 8.05
C ALA A 396 -25.64 6.37 8.07
N ALA A 397 -25.02 6.88 9.15
CA ALA A 397 -24.62 8.28 9.22
C ALA A 397 -23.56 8.62 8.17
N LEU A 398 -22.60 7.73 7.94
CA LEU A 398 -21.58 7.89 6.91
C LEU A 398 -22.15 7.79 5.49
N GLN A 399 -23.17 6.97 5.24
CA GLN A 399 -23.88 6.94 3.96
C GLN A 399 -24.63 8.24 3.65
N GLN A 400 -25.07 8.97 4.67
CA GLN A 400 -25.73 10.25 4.50
C GLN A 400 -24.73 11.39 4.28
N ASP A 401 -23.67 11.46 5.10
CA ASP A 401 -22.72 12.58 5.08
C ASP A 401 -21.57 12.36 4.10
N TRP A 402 -21.36 11.12 3.64
CA TRP A 402 -20.27 10.64 2.78
C TRP A 402 -18.86 10.71 3.38
N LEU A 403 -18.57 11.76 4.15
CA LEU A 403 -17.29 11.95 4.82
C LEU A 403 -17.44 12.57 6.21
N GLY A 404 -16.48 12.32 7.09
CA GLY A 404 -16.45 12.96 8.41
C GLY A 404 -15.34 12.42 9.32
N THR A 405 -15.12 13.11 10.44
CA THR A 405 -14.19 12.65 11.48
C THR A 405 -14.89 11.72 12.46
N ALA A 406 -14.12 10.93 13.22
CA ALA A 406 -14.70 10.11 14.30
C ALA A 406 -15.46 10.98 15.32
N GLN A 407 -14.97 12.19 15.60
CA GLN A 407 -15.61 13.11 16.53
C GLN A 407 -16.91 13.73 15.98
N HIS A 408 -16.98 14.01 14.67
CA HIS A 408 -18.21 14.46 14.01
C HIS A 408 -19.32 13.42 14.18
N PHE A 409 -19.04 12.15 13.89
CA PHE A 409 -20.02 11.08 14.03
C PHE A 409 -20.35 10.75 15.49
N ALA A 410 -19.39 10.84 16.41
CA ALA A 410 -19.63 10.71 17.85
C ALA A 410 -20.63 11.74 18.36
N GLN A 411 -20.46 13.01 17.98
CA GLN A 411 -21.38 14.09 18.33
C GLN A 411 -22.76 13.91 17.68
N LYS A 412 -22.81 13.57 16.39
CA LYS A 412 -24.07 13.37 15.65
C LYS A 412 -24.91 12.22 16.20
N LEU A 413 -24.27 11.14 16.62
CA LEU A 413 -24.95 9.93 17.11
C LEU A 413 -25.12 9.88 18.62
N ASN A 414 -24.52 10.83 19.35
CA ASN A 414 -24.41 10.82 20.81
C ASN A 414 -23.83 9.49 21.33
N VAL A 415 -22.75 9.04 20.69
CA VAL A 415 -22.01 7.80 20.99
C VAL A 415 -20.57 8.18 21.36
N ASP A 416 -19.93 7.39 22.23
CA ASP A 416 -18.55 7.61 22.60
C ASP A 416 -17.59 7.54 21.38
N THR A 417 -16.59 8.42 21.36
CA THR A 417 -15.64 8.54 20.25
C THR A 417 -14.84 7.25 20.04
N ALA A 418 -14.52 6.49 21.10
CA ALA A 418 -13.79 5.24 20.96
C ALA A 418 -14.65 4.16 20.28
N GLN A 419 -15.96 4.12 20.56
CA GLN A 419 -16.89 3.21 19.89
C GLN A 419 -17.06 3.57 18.40
N VAL A 420 -17.15 4.86 18.07
CA VAL A 420 -17.20 5.31 16.67
C VAL A 420 -15.89 5.03 15.94
N SER A 421 -14.74 5.31 16.54
CA SER A 421 -13.42 4.99 15.99
C SER A 421 -13.24 3.50 15.76
N GLY A 422 -13.70 2.65 16.69
CA GLY A 422 -13.73 1.20 16.54
C GLY A 422 -14.63 0.73 15.40
N ALA A 423 -15.81 1.34 15.23
CA ALA A 423 -16.72 1.03 14.12
C ALA A 423 -16.13 1.44 12.76
N LEU A 424 -15.57 2.65 12.66
CA LEU A 424 -14.93 3.15 11.44
C LEU A 424 -13.71 2.30 11.08
N SER A 425 -12.90 1.93 12.07
CA SER A 425 -11.76 1.02 11.89
C SER A 425 -12.21 -0.37 11.40
N ALA A 426 -13.30 -0.91 11.94
CA ALA A 426 -13.89 -2.16 11.47
C ALA A 426 -14.40 -2.04 10.02
N TYR A 427 -14.98 -0.90 9.63
CA TYR A 427 -15.39 -0.68 8.24
C TYR A 427 -14.23 -0.37 7.28
N THR A 428 -13.12 0.18 7.79
CA THR A 428 -11.87 0.31 7.05
C THR A 428 -11.25 -1.05 6.78
N GLN A 429 -11.19 -1.93 7.79
CA GLN A 429 -10.87 -3.35 7.60
C GLN A 429 -11.90 -4.04 6.71
N ALA A 430 -13.12 -3.51 6.67
CA ALA A 430 -14.16 -4.00 5.79
C ALA A 430 -14.01 -3.54 4.32
N GLY A 431 -13.05 -2.67 4.00
CA GLY A 431 -12.93 -2.11 2.65
C GLY A 431 -14.17 -1.32 2.20
N ARG A 432 -14.97 -0.83 3.17
CA ARG A 432 -16.17 0.01 2.94
C ARG A 432 -15.90 1.49 3.26
N VAL A 433 -14.82 1.76 3.98
CA VAL A 433 -14.41 3.09 4.41
C VAL A 433 -12.92 3.26 4.18
N ILE A 434 -12.50 4.43 3.73
CA ILE A 434 -11.09 4.82 3.61
C ILE A 434 -10.81 6.01 4.52
N TYR A 435 -9.61 6.08 5.09
CA TYR A 435 -9.14 7.26 5.80
C TYR A 435 -8.26 8.10 4.87
N ASP A 436 -8.62 9.36 4.69
CA ASP A 436 -7.90 10.31 3.85
C ASP A 436 -6.98 11.18 4.71
N LEU A 437 -5.67 10.93 4.60
CA LEU A 437 -4.64 11.65 5.37
C LEU A 437 -4.52 13.13 4.98
N ASN A 438 -4.92 13.51 3.76
CA ASN A 438 -4.84 14.91 3.32
C ASN A 438 -5.85 15.80 4.06
N THR A 439 -7.04 15.28 4.33
CA THR A 439 -8.14 16.01 4.98
C THR A 439 -8.44 15.53 6.40
N ASN A 440 -7.79 14.45 6.86
CA ASN A 440 -7.97 13.79 8.15
C ASN A 440 -9.42 13.30 8.41
N VAL A 441 -10.10 12.84 7.35
CA VAL A 441 -11.49 12.35 7.43
C VAL A 441 -11.62 10.89 6.98
N TYR A 442 -12.64 10.22 7.47
CA TYR A 442 -13.11 8.95 6.93
C TYR A 442 -14.08 9.24 5.78
N ARG A 443 -13.95 8.51 4.67
CA ARG A 443 -14.78 8.62 3.47
C ARG A 443 -15.46 7.29 3.18
N LEU A 444 -16.71 7.33 2.76
CA LEU A 444 -17.39 6.15 2.25
C LEU A 444 -16.76 5.73 0.92
N ARG A 445 -16.25 4.50 0.88
CA ARG A 445 -15.62 3.93 -0.31
C ARG A 445 -15.76 2.42 -0.28
N GLU A 446 -16.68 1.87 -1.06
CA GLU A 446 -16.91 0.42 -1.12
C GLU A 446 -16.10 -0.19 -2.28
N LEU A 447 -15.17 -1.13 -2.01
CA LEU A 447 -14.39 -1.81 -3.06
C LEU A 447 -15.23 -2.82 -3.84
N SER A 448 -16.22 -3.43 -3.18
CA SER A 448 -17.04 -4.49 -3.72
C SER A 448 -18.50 -4.26 -3.38
N ARG A 449 -19.38 -4.66 -4.30
CA ARG A 449 -20.83 -4.64 -4.10
C ARG A 449 -21.29 -5.73 -3.12
N GLU A 450 -20.68 -6.91 -3.23
CA GLU A 450 -20.88 -7.98 -2.25
C GLU A 450 -19.97 -7.72 -1.04
N PRO A 451 -20.45 -7.96 0.19
CA PRO A 451 -19.61 -7.90 1.37
C PRO A 451 -18.38 -8.79 1.17
N LEU A 452 -17.17 -8.23 1.35
CA LEU A 452 -15.96 -9.04 1.29
C LEU A 452 -16.07 -10.15 2.34
N PRO A 453 -15.59 -11.37 2.05
CA PRO A 453 -15.66 -12.49 3.00
C PRO A 453 -14.68 -12.25 4.15
N PHE A 454 -15.05 -11.41 5.12
CA PHE A 454 -14.18 -10.97 6.20
C PHE A 454 -13.65 -12.12 7.00
N ASP A 455 -14.43 -13.15 7.27
CA ASP A 455 -13.93 -14.31 8.02
C ASP A 455 -12.72 -14.94 7.31
N LYS A 456 -12.69 -14.97 5.97
CA LYS A 456 -11.52 -15.47 5.22
C LYS A 456 -10.35 -14.47 5.16
N LEU A 457 -10.63 -13.17 5.25
CA LEU A 457 -9.59 -12.12 5.23
C LEU A 457 -9.03 -11.81 6.63
N ARG A 458 -9.80 -12.10 7.68
CA ARG A 458 -9.57 -11.76 9.09
C ARG A 458 -8.80 -12.84 9.85
N PHE A 459 -8.81 -14.10 9.38
CA PHE A 459 -8.09 -15.21 10.00
C PHE A 459 -6.72 -15.53 9.36
N ASP A 460 -6.22 -14.66 8.49
CA ASP A 460 -5.00 -14.93 7.71
C ASP A 460 -3.70 -14.49 8.40
N ASN A 461 -3.73 -13.95 9.63
CA ASN A 461 -2.51 -13.71 10.40
C ASN A 461 -2.28 -14.82 11.44
N PRO A 462 -1.30 -15.72 11.25
CA PRO A 462 -0.96 -16.76 12.22
C PRO A 462 -0.71 -16.22 13.64
N ARG A 463 -0.29 -14.97 13.79
CA ARG A 463 -0.05 -14.36 15.11
C ARG A 463 -1.33 -14.04 15.86
N GLU A 464 -2.44 -13.80 15.16
CA GLU A 464 -3.74 -13.62 15.81
C GLU A 464 -4.28 -14.94 16.35
N GLU A 465 -4.12 -16.02 15.58
CA GLU A 465 -4.46 -17.38 16.03
C GLU A 465 -3.62 -17.76 17.26
N MET A 466 -2.30 -17.54 17.19
CA MET A 466 -1.41 -17.73 18.35
C MET A 466 -1.81 -16.86 19.53
N ALA A 467 -2.17 -15.59 19.33
CA ALA A 467 -2.64 -14.72 20.41
C ALA A 467 -3.94 -15.22 21.04
N ALA A 468 -4.87 -15.74 20.23
CA ALA A 468 -6.12 -16.32 20.71
C ALA A 468 -5.89 -17.61 21.52
N GLU A 469 -4.88 -18.41 21.17
CA GLU A 469 -4.44 -19.53 22.00
C GLU A 469 -3.84 -19.05 23.33
N LEU A 470 -3.00 -18.01 23.31
CA LEU A 470 -2.39 -17.43 24.51
C LEU A 470 -3.43 -16.85 25.48
N LEU A 471 -4.57 -16.37 24.97
CA LEU A 471 -5.69 -15.90 25.79
C LEU A 471 -6.33 -16.99 26.66
N LYS A 472 -6.13 -18.28 26.35
CA LYS A 472 -6.58 -19.40 27.20
C LYS A 472 -5.67 -19.60 28.42
N GLY A 473 -4.49 -18.99 28.40
CA GLY A 473 -3.50 -19.06 29.48
C GLY A 473 -3.62 -17.91 30.49
N GLU A 474 -2.70 -17.91 31.47
CA GLU A 474 -2.64 -16.86 32.49
C GLU A 474 -1.90 -15.62 31.94
N ILE A 475 -2.58 -14.48 31.94
CA ILE A 475 -2.04 -13.17 31.55
C ILE A 475 -2.20 -12.23 32.74
N LYS A 476 -1.09 -11.65 33.19
CA LYS A 476 -1.08 -10.62 34.23
C LYS A 476 -0.72 -9.29 33.62
N PHE A 477 -1.48 -8.25 33.95
CA PHE A 477 -1.23 -6.92 33.42
C PHE A 477 -1.57 -5.83 34.43
N THR A 478 -0.94 -4.68 34.22
CA THR A 478 -1.12 -3.43 34.95
C THR A 478 -1.24 -2.30 33.93
N SER A 479 -2.25 -1.45 34.11
CA SER A 479 -2.51 -0.29 33.25
C SER A 479 -2.32 1.01 34.03
N ALA A 480 -1.68 2.01 33.41
CA ALA A 480 -1.48 3.33 33.98
C ALA A 480 -1.79 4.41 32.93
N GLN A 481 -2.65 5.36 33.28
CA GLN A 481 -2.98 6.49 32.43
C GLN A 481 -1.87 7.55 32.50
N GLN A 482 -1.49 8.10 31.35
CA GLN A 482 -0.45 9.10 31.19
C GLN A 482 -1.05 10.51 31.12
N ALA A 483 -0.23 11.52 31.37
CA ALA A 483 -0.64 12.93 31.36
C ALA A 483 -1.11 13.43 29.98
N ASP A 484 -0.70 12.77 28.90
CA ASP A 484 -1.11 13.08 27.51
C ASP A 484 -2.41 12.37 27.09
N GLY A 485 -3.10 11.69 28.02
CA GLY A 485 -4.31 10.91 27.75
C GLY A 485 -4.04 9.50 27.20
N SER A 486 -2.79 9.12 26.97
CA SER A 486 -2.43 7.75 26.56
C SER A 486 -2.47 6.77 27.73
N MET A 487 -2.63 5.48 27.43
CA MET A 487 -2.66 4.38 28.38
C MET A 487 -1.41 3.51 28.21
N GLN A 488 -0.61 3.40 29.26
CA GLN A 488 0.50 2.46 29.31
C GLN A 488 0.03 1.12 29.88
N LEU A 489 0.16 0.06 29.10
CA LEU A 489 -0.15 -1.31 29.51
C LEU A 489 1.14 -2.11 29.64
N THR A 490 1.35 -2.70 30.81
CA THR A 490 2.50 -3.53 31.16
C THR A 490 1.99 -4.90 31.55
N GLY A 491 2.62 -5.98 31.09
CA GLY A 491 2.17 -7.30 31.51
C GLY A 491 3.08 -8.45 31.11
N THR A 492 2.79 -9.60 31.70
CA THR A 492 3.49 -10.86 31.46
C THR A 492 2.53 -11.85 30.82
N VAL A 493 2.91 -12.39 29.67
CA VAL A 493 2.15 -13.39 28.92
C VAL A 493 2.91 -14.70 28.95
N LYS A 494 2.25 -15.79 29.36
CA LYS A 494 2.81 -17.14 29.32
C LYS A 494 2.77 -17.67 27.89
N GLY A 495 3.93 -17.83 27.25
CA GLY A 495 4.02 -18.43 25.91
C GLY A 495 3.91 -19.96 25.94
N GLY A 496 3.98 -20.61 24.77
CA GLY A 496 4.00 -22.07 24.67
C GLY A 496 5.05 -22.69 25.60
N GLY A 497 4.60 -23.45 26.61
CA GLY A 497 5.44 -24.06 27.66
C GLY A 497 5.45 -23.31 29.01
N ARG A 498 6.63 -23.20 29.65
CA ARG A 498 6.84 -22.53 30.96
C ARG A 498 7.46 -21.12 30.86
N LYS A 499 7.72 -20.61 29.66
CA LYS A 499 8.37 -19.30 29.48
C LYS A 499 7.37 -18.16 29.61
N MET A 500 7.74 -17.13 30.39
CA MET A 500 7.00 -15.88 30.53
C MET A 500 7.66 -14.80 29.69
N TYR A 501 6.86 -14.02 28.96
CA TYR A 501 7.33 -12.90 28.17
C TYR A 501 6.81 -11.58 28.74
N ASN A 502 7.72 -10.66 29.05
CA ASN A 502 7.34 -9.31 29.47
C ASN A 502 7.00 -8.49 28.23
N THR A 503 5.88 -7.78 28.31
CA THR A 503 5.33 -7.01 27.22
C THR A 503 4.85 -5.66 27.72
N GLN A 504 5.13 -4.61 26.94
CA GLN A 504 4.71 -3.23 27.19
C GLN A 504 4.04 -2.67 25.95
N LEU A 505 2.97 -1.91 26.14
CA LEU A 505 2.23 -1.19 25.11
C LEU A 505 1.94 0.23 25.59
N LEU A 506 2.01 1.18 24.67
CA LEU A 506 1.49 2.53 24.85
C LEU A 506 0.36 2.73 23.86
N ILE A 507 -0.86 2.93 24.36
CA ILE A 507 -2.09 3.05 23.58
C ILE A 507 -2.56 4.50 23.65
N ASP A 508 -2.93 5.14 22.54
CA ASP A 508 -3.46 6.51 22.56
C ASP A 508 -4.97 6.59 22.86
N SER A 509 -5.53 7.80 22.90
CA SER A 509 -6.96 8.05 23.16
C SER A 509 -7.89 7.45 22.11
N ASP A 510 -7.39 7.21 20.89
CA ASP A 510 -8.13 6.56 19.82
C ASP A 510 -8.04 5.03 19.92
N GLU A 511 -7.47 4.47 20.98
CA GLU A 511 -7.18 3.05 21.19
C GLU A 511 -6.08 2.48 20.27
N LYS A 512 -5.22 3.28 19.63
CA LYS A 512 -4.15 2.79 18.73
C LYS A 512 -2.84 2.54 19.47
N ILE A 513 -2.07 1.53 19.05
CA ILE A 513 -0.73 1.25 19.63
C ILE A 513 0.29 2.25 19.06
N LYS A 514 0.74 3.20 19.91
CA LYS A 514 1.76 4.20 19.58
C LYS A 514 3.19 3.64 19.70
N SER A 515 3.43 2.80 20.71
CA SER A 515 4.72 2.11 20.88
C SER A 515 4.55 0.79 21.65
N ALA A 516 5.49 -0.14 21.48
CA ALA A 516 5.44 -1.45 22.12
C ALA A 516 6.83 -2.04 22.35
N GLY A 517 6.95 -2.91 23.36
CA GLY A 517 8.15 -3.69 23.69
C GLY A 517 7.79 -5.12 24.10
N CYS A 518 8.56 -6.12 23.66
CA CYS A 518 8.40 -7.52 24.10
C CYS A 518 9.74 -8.27 24.10
N ASP A 519 9.88 -9.27 24.96
CA ASP A 519 11.11 -10.07 25.08
C ASP A 519 11.20 -11.27 24.12
N CYS A 520 10.17 -11.51 23.30
CA CYS A 520 10.12 -12.64 22.37
C CYS A 520 11.11 -12.49 21.20
N SER A 521 11.49 -13.62 20.58
CA SER A 521 12.39 -13.64 19.42
C SER A 521 11.84 -12.79 18.27
N PHE A 522 10.54 -12.92 17.98
CA PHE A 522 9.88 -12.18 16.92
C PHE A 522 10.08 -10.66 17.05
N TYR A 523 9.84 -10.09 18.24
CA TYR A 523 10.01 -8.65 18.47
C TYR A 523 11.49 -8.25 18.50
N LYS A 524 12.39 -9.10 19.00
CA LYS A 524 13.84 -8.80 18.97
C LYS A 524 14.35 -8.68 17.54
N GLU A 525 13.90 -9.53 16.65
CA GLU A 525 14.29 -9.55 15.22
C GLU A 525 13.57 -8.47 14.39
N ASN A 526 12.26 -8.31 14.60
CA ASN A 526 11.42 -7.52 13.70
C ASN A 526 10.88 -6.21 14.31
N LYS A 527 11.03 -6.01 15.63
CA LYS A 527 10.40 -4.90 16.37
C LYS A 527 8.91 -4.77 16.01
N LEU A 528 8.43 -3.57 15.70
CA LEU A 528 7.10 -3.32 15.15
C LEU A 528 7.07 -3.26 13.61
N TYR A 529 8.19 -3.53 12.93
CA TYR A 529 8.30 -3.39 11.47
C TYR A 529 7.43 -4.39 10.69
N LYS A 530 7.01 -5.48 11.34
CA LYS A 530 6.05 -6.46 10.81
C LYS A 530 4.74 -6.47 11.61
N GLY A 531 4.46 -5.42 12.38
CA GLY A 531 3.37 -5.38 13.34
C GLY A 531 3.69 -6.03 14.70
N PRO A 532 2.75 -5.99 15.65
CA PRO A 532 2.91 -6.51 17.01
C PRO A 532 3.05 -8.04 17.05
N CYS A 533 3.71 -8.57 18.08
CA CYS A 533 3.77 -10.01 18.31
C CYS A 533 2.49 -10.56 18.97
N GLU A 534 2.31 -11.87 18.93
CA GLU A 534 1.22 -12.61 19.55
C GLU A 534 1.01 -12.28 21.04
N HIS A 535 2.09 -12.04 21.79
CA HIS A 535 2.04 -11.66 23.20
C HIS A 535 1.43 -10.25 23.41
N MET A 536 1.80 -9.29 22.56
CA MET A 536 1.24 -7.93 22.59
C MET A 536 -0.26 -7.95 22.30
N LEU A 537 -0.66 -8.74 21.30
CA LEU A 537 -2.07 -8.90 20.95
C LEU A 537 -2.87 -9.55 22.08
N ALA A 538 -2.36 -10.63 22.67
CA ALA A 538 -3.00 -11.31 23.79
C ALA A 538 -3.15 -10.39 25.01
N LEU A 539 -2.10 -9.64 25.37
CA LEU A 539 -2.11 -8.67 26.46
C LEU A 539 -3.22 -7.62 26.26
N ARG A 540 -3.28 -7.02 25.06
CA ARG A 540 -4.27 -5.98 24.73
C ARG A 540 -5.69 -6.53 24.73
N GLN A 541 -5.91 -7.71 24.16
CA GLN A 541 -7.23 -8.34 24.14
C GLN A 541 -7.71 -8.71 25.55
N SER A 542 -6.81 -9.18 26.43
CA SER A 542 -7.11 -9.45 27.84
C SER A 542 -7.53 -8.18 28.61
N PHE A 543 -6.80 -7.08 28.40
CA PHE A 543 -7.16 -5.77 28.95
C PHE A 543 -8.54 -5.30 28.47
N ASN A 544 -8.80 -5.37 27.16
CA ASN A 544 -10.08 -4.94 26.58
C ASN A 544 -11.28 -5.74 27.11
N LYS A 545 -11.14 -7.07 27.27
CA LYS A 545 -12.19 -7.91 27.89
C LYS A 545 -12.54 -7.45 29.30
N THR A 546 -11.53 -7.03 30.07
CA THR A 546 -11.71 -6.57 31.45
C THR A 546 -12.42 -5.20 31.53
N ARG A 547 -12.18 -4.33 30.53
CA ARG A 547 -12.92 -3.05 30.40
C ARG A 547 -14.38 -3.23 30.03
N VAL A 548 -14.67 -4.18 29.13
CA VAL A 548 -16.05 -4.49 28.73
C VAL A 548 -16.84 -5.08 29.90
N SER A 549 -16.23 -5.93 30.73
CA SER A 549 -16.90 -6.56 31.87
C SER A 549 -17.11 -5.65 33.09
N GLN A 550 -16.28 -4.61 33.26
CA GLN A 550 -16.40 -3.67 34.38
C GLN A 550 -17.32 -2.47 34.09
N GLY A 551 -17.86 -2.38 32.87
CA GLY A 551 -18.51 -1.17 32.36
C GLY A 551 -17.48 -0.07 32.14
N PHE A 552 -17.59 0.66 31.04
CA PHE A 552 -16.77 1.86 30.84
C PHE A 552 -17.02 2.82 32.01
N ARG A 553 -16.03 2.93 32.91
CA ARG A 553 -15.98 3.97 33.93
C ARG A 553 -15.24 5.18 33.40
#